data_AF-U1QKZ2-F1
#
_entry.id   AF-U1QKZ2-F1
#
_cell.length_a   1.000
_cell.length_b   1.000
_cell.length_c   1.000
_cell.angle_alpha   90.00
_cell.angle_beta   90.00
_cell.angle_gamma   90.00
#
_symmetry.space_group_name_H-M   'P 1'
#
loop_
_entity.id
_entity.type
_entity.pdbx_description
1 polymer ?
#
loop_
_entity_poly.entity_id
_entity_poly.type
_entity_poly.pdbx_seq_one_letter_code
_entity_poly.pdbx_strand_id
1 'polypeptide(L)'
;GIRYRTDTQETSTQVEVSSRVFAAFIEWLGCGTGSYTAAIPGTAYQEPEENRRALLAGLFRGDGHIEFTNHSNAVVYDYGSVSKDLIDGMQFILHGLGIVPSYKTSQSEKSTRPAHFLRVSSSEQIAALKQLFLPEDRERIEQRLDSYDRTVSPTGHTADGGQATVPVRNIKTTEEPVNVYSLEVKDNHTFVTTDGLVVHNCFPKDTAAIRAAAREQGYEPSMLDAATEINDRQPNRLLSLLDSHVDITDERIAVLGLSFKPGTDDIRNSRAVPVIEGLNERNATVVAYDPVATENMRERFPDIEYADSPAAALDNAAAALVVTDWPEITGLDSEFDAMATPVVVDGRHAINRRDGIVYEGLTW
;
A
#
# COMPACT_ATOMS: atom_id res chain seq x y z
N GLY A 1 33.26 -8.73 33.73
CA GLY A 1 33.43 -9.97 32.93
C GLY A 1 32.09 -10.59 32.66
N ILE A 2 32.02 -11.50 31.68
CA ILE A 2 30.81 -12.28 31.40
C ILE A 2 30.79 -13.50 32.32
N ARG A 3 29.70 -13.68 33.06
CA ARG A 3 29.43 -14.91 33.84
C ARG A 3 28.21 -15.59 33.24
N TYR A 4 28.21 -16.91 33.19
CA TYR A 4 27.04 -17.67 32.80
C TYR A 4 26.78 -18.82 33.78
N ARG A 5 25.52 -19.23 33.89
CA ARG A 5 25.07 -20.42 34.61
C ARG A 5 24.11 -21.18 33.72
N THR A 6 24.32 -22.47 33.57
CA THR A 6 23.39 -23.37 32.88
C THR A 6 22.73 -24.26 33.91
N ASP A 7 21.41 -24.31 33.89
CA ASP A 7 20.59 -25.20 34.71
C ASP A 7 19.73 -26.06 33.78
N THR A 8 19.87 -27.39 33.87
CA THR A 8 19.16 -28.33 33.02
C THR A 8 18.21 -29.16 33.87
N GLN A 9 16.91 -29.03 33.57
CA GLN A 9 15.83 -29.85 34.09
C GLN A 9 15.39 -30.89 33.05
N GLU A 10 14.49 -31.79 33.44
CA GLU A 10 13.99 -32.88 32.58
C GLU A 10 13.38 -32.36 31.25
N THR A 11 12.79 -31.16 31.26
CA THR A 11 12.07 -30.60 30.10
C THR A 11 12.59 -29.24 29.65
N SER A 12 13.61 -28.68 30.31
CA SER A 12 14.09 -27.33 29.99
C SER A 12 15.58 -27.17 30.30
N THR A 13 16.30 -26.46 29.43
CA THR A 13 17.64 -25.95 29.75
C THR A 13 17.58 -24.43 29.85
N GLN A 14 17.93 -23.89 31.00
CA GLN A 14 18.01 -22.46 31.26
C GLN A 14 19.47 -22.02 31.22
N VAL A 15 19.78 -21.01 30.41
CA VAL A 15 21.09 -20.35 30.40
C VAL A 15 20.94 -18.92 30.90
N GLU A 16 21.53 -18.62 32.05
CA GLU A 16 21.54 -17.30 32.65
C GLU A 16 22.90 -16.64 32.41
N VAL A 17 22.92 -15.50 31.70
CA VAL A 17 24.15 -14.73 31.44
C VAL A 17 24.12 -13.44 32.26
N SER A 18 25.05 -13.29 33.20
CA SER A 18 25.24 -12.07 34.00
C SER A 18 26.43 -11.25 33.45
N SER A 19 26.15 -10.22 32.67
CA SER A 19 27.17 -9.28 32.17
C SER A 19 26.60 -7.90 31.88
N ARG A 20 27.17 -6.86 32.49
CA ARG A 20 26.82 -5.46 32.20
C ARG A 20 27.14 -5.05 30.76
N VAL A 21 28.28 -5.51 30.24
CA VAL A 21 28.72 -5.20 28.87
C VAL A 21 27.82 -5.90 27.85
N PHE A 22 27.42 -7.14 28.13
CA PHE A 22 26.51 -7.87 27.25
C PHE A 22 25.11 -7.25 27.25
N ALA A 23 24.58 -6.90 28.43
CA ALA A 23 23.28 -6.22 28.54
C ALA A 23 23.29 -4.89 27.77
N ALA A 24 24.33 -4.06 27.94
CA ALA A 24 24.48 -2.81 27.20
C ALA A 24 24.57 -3.02 25.68
N PHE A 25 25.20 -4.11 25.24
CA PHE A 25 25.27 -4.47 23.82
C PHE A 25 23.90 -4.86 23.25
N ILE A 26 23.13 -5.69 23.95
CA ILE A 26 21.77 -6.10 23.55
C ILE A 26 20.82 -4.88 23.50
N GLU A 27 20.93 -3.98 24.47
CA GLU A 27 20.19 -2.73 24.49
C GLU A 27 20.61 -1.80 23.34
N TRP A 28 21.91 -1.68 23.09
CA TRP A 28 22.45 -0.89 21.96
C TRP A 28 21.98 -1.40 20.60
N LEU A 29 21.85 -2.72 20.43
CA LEU A 29 21.27 -3.30 19.22
C LEU A 29 19.79 -2.92 19.05
N GLY A 30 19.08 -2.60 20.14
CA GLY A 30 17.65 -2.31 20.13
C GLY A 30 16.78 -3.54 20.38
N CYS A 31 17.30 -4.58 21.02
CA CYS A 31 16.53 -5.80 21.32
C CYS A 31 15.64 -5.68 22.57
N GLY A 32 15.69 -4.55 23.28
CA GLY A 32 15.00 -4.33 24.56
C GLY A 32 15.76 -4.88 25.77
N THR A 33 15.18 -4.68 26.97
CA THR A 33 15.80 -5.01 28.26
C THR A 33 15.07 -6.11 29.03
N GLY A 34 13.92 -6.57 28.55
CA GLY A 34 13.17 -7.67 29.16
C GLY A 34 12.02 -8.16 28.26
N SER A 35 11.26 -9.13 28.75
CA SER A 35 10.19 -9.80 27.96
C SER A 35 9.11 -8.85 27.45
N TYR A 36 8.82 -7.76 28.16
CA TYR A 36 7.81 -6.77 27.78
C TYR A 36 8.28 -5.78 26.71
N THR A 37 9.58 -5.61 26.56
CA THR A 37 10.19 -4.64 25.63
C THR A 37 11.02 -5.34 24.56
N ALA A 38 11.00 -6.68 24.53
CA ALA A 38 11.79 -7.44 23.59
C ALA A 38 11.41 -7.02 22.17
N ALA A 39 12.38 -6.85 21.29
CA ALA A 39 12.14 -6.39 19.93
C ALA A 39 13.17 -6.98 18.97
N ILE A 40 12.82 -7.02 17.69
CA ILE A 40 13.80 -7.25 16.64
C ILE A 40 14.55 -5.93 16.40
N PRO A 41 15.89 -5.93 16.42
CA PRO A 41 16.65 -4.72 16.18
C PRO A 41 16.45 -4.25 14.74
N GLY A 42 16.25 -2.94 14.53
CA GLY A 42 15.89 -2.39 13.22
C GLY A 42 16.88 -2.71 12.10
N THR A 43 18.17 -2.88 12.44
CA THR A 43 19.22 -3.29 11.50
C THR A 43 19.00 -4.70 10.95
N ALA A 44 18.39 -5.62 11.71
CA ALA A 44 18.17 -7.00 11.27
C ALA A 44 17.23 -7.10 10.06
N TYR A 45 16.36 -6.10 9.83
CA TYR A 45 15.47 -6.10 8.67
C TYR A 45 16.20 -5.94 7.33
N GLN A 46 17.39 -5.30 7.34
CA GLN A 46 18.19 -5.02 6.14
C GLN A 46 19.30 -6.05 5.92
N GLU A 47 19.47 -6.98 6.86
CA GLU A 47 20.51 -8.00 6.78
C GLU A 47 20.23 -9.01 5.64
N PRO A 48 21.28 -9.65 5.09
CA PRO A 48 21.13 -10.74 4.14
C PRO A 48 20.18 -11.83 4.65
N GLU A 49 19.54 -12.55 3.73
CA GLU A 49 18.58 -13.60 4.06
C GLU A 49 19.13 -14.63 5.06
N GLU A 50 20.40 -15.02 4.92
CA GLU A 50 21.09 -15.94 5.82
C GLU A 50 21.07 -15.47 7.28
N ASN A 51 21.37 -14.19 7.51
CA ASN A 51 21.40 -13.60 8.85
C ASN A 51 19.99 -13.48 9.45
N ARG A 52 19.01 -13.09 8.63
CA ARG A 52 17.59 -13.06 9.03
C ARG A 52 17.08 -14.45 9.42
N ARG A 53 17.45 -15.48 8.66
CA ARG A 53 17.16 -16.89 8.99
C ARG A 53 17.85 -17.34 10.27
N ALA A 54 19.12 -16.97 10.47
CA ALA A 54 19.84 -17.31 11.69
C ALA A 54 19.20 -16.67 12.94
N LEU A 55 18.76 -15.41 12.84
CA LEU A 55 18.05 -14.73 13.92
C LEU A 55 16.73 -15.43 14.25
N LEU A 56 15.91 -15.74 13.24
CA LEU A 56 14.68 -16.51 13.43
C LEU A 56 14.95 -17.88 14.02
N ALA A 57 15.98 -18.59 13.57
CA ALA A 57 16.37 -19.88 14.15
C ALA A 57 16.73 -19.76 15.63
N GLY A 58 17.42 -18.70 16.04
CA GLY A 58 17.75 -18.42 17.44
C GLY A 58 16.50 -18.20 18.29
N LEU A 59 15.60 -17.33 17.85
CA LEU A 59 14.32 -17.06 18.52
C LEU A 59 13.49 -18.35 18.61
N PHE A 60 13.39 -19.06 17.49
CA PHE A 60 12.56 -20.25 17.38
C PHE A 60 13.03 -21.42 18.23
N ARG A 61 14.35 -21.60 18.36
CA ARG A 61 14.94 -22.62 19.24
C ARG A 61 14.94 -22.21 20.72
N GLY A 62 14.85 -20.90 20.98
CA GLY A 62 14.82 -20.35 22.33
C GLY A 62 13.45 -20.50 22.98
N ASP A 63 12.46 -19.75 22.50
CA ASP A 63 11.15 -19.63 23.15
C ASP A 63 10.00 -20.24 22.33
N GLY A 64 10.30 -20.79 21.16
CA GLY A 64 9.29 -21.39 20.29
C GLY A 64 8.98 -22.84 20.60
N HIS A 65 7.92 -23.35 19.96
CA HIS A 65 7.41 -24.70 20.17
C HIS A 65 7.02 -25.35 18.85
N ILE A 66 7.41 -26.61 18.67
CA ILE A 66 6.99 -27.46 17.54
C ILE A 66 5.98 -28.48 18.06
N GLU A 67 4.74 -28.36 17.61
CA GLU A 67 3.67 -29.30 17.91
C GLU A 67 3.53 -30.32 16.78
N PHE A 68 3.70 -31.59 17.11
CA PHE A 68 3.41 -32.71 16.22
C PHE A 68 2.02 -33.27 16.55
N THR A 69 1.02 -32.90 15.75
CA THR A 69 -0.36 -33.27 16.07
C THR A 69 -0.57 -34.80 16.05
N ASN A 70 -1.41 -35.31 16.97
CA ASN A 70 -1.67 -36.75 17.09
C ASN A 70 -2.71 -37.26 16.08
N HIS A 71 -3.59 -36.38 15.60
CA HIS A 71 -4.73 -36.73 14.76
C HIS A 71 -4.56 -36.35 13.28
N SER A 72 -3.40 -35.79 12.92
CA SER A 72 -3.06 -35.44 11.54
C SER A 72 -1.54 -35.48 11.32
N ASN A 73 -1.10 -35.41 10.07
CA ASN A 73 0.33 -35.28 9.75
C ASN A 73 0.83 -33.83 9.92
N ALA A 74 -0.04 -32.90 10.36
CA ALA A 74 0.33 -31.50 10.55
C ALA A 74 1.42 -31.33 11.61
N VAL A 75 2.44 -30.59 11.18
CA VAL A 75 3.46 -29.97 12.02
C VAL A 75 3.03 -28.52 12.19
N VAL A 76 2.89 -28.09 13.43
CA VAL A 76 2.55 -26.71 13.75
C VAL A 76 3.71 -26.10 14.50
N TYR A 77 4.11 -24.92 14.06
CA TYR A 77 5.12 -24.13 14.71
C TYR A 77 4.47 -22.94 15.42
N ASP A 78 4.70 -22.79 16.72
CA ASP A 78 4.17 -21.71 17.53
C ASP A 78 5.30 -20.91 18.19
N TYR A 79 5.15 -19.59 18.27
CA TYR A 79 5.99 -18.72 19.09
C TYR A 79 5.10 -17.75 19.85
N GLY A 80 5.33 -17.60 21.15
CA GLY A 80 4.51 -16.75 22.03
C GLY A 80 5.36 -15.74 22.79
N SER A 81 4.91 -14.48 22.83
CA SER A 81 5.56 -13.42 23.63
C SER A 81 4.55 -12.42 24.18
N VAL A 82 4.91 -11.75 25.27
CA VAL A 82 4.16 -10.60 25.82
C VAL A 82 4.61 -9.27 25.21
N SER A 83 5.67 -9.28 24.40
CA SER A 83 6.06 -8.12 23.59
C SER A 83 5.39 -8.20 22.22
N LYS A 84 4.51 -7.23 21.94
CA LYS A 84 3.93 -7.06 20.61
C LYS A 84 5.02 -6.72 19.58
N ASP A 85 5.95 -5.85 19.93
CA ASP A 85 7.01 -5.38 19.02
C ASP A 85 7.93 -6.53 18.56
N LEU A 86 8.20 -7.50 19.43
CA LEU A 86 8.93 -8.72 19.05
C LEU A 86 8.15 -9.53 18.02
N ILE A 87 6.86 -9.74 18.28
CA ILE A 87 6.00 -10.54 17.41
C ILE A 87 5.82 -9.86 16.04
N ASP A 88 5.55 -8.57 16.02
CA ASP A 88 5.45 -7.78 14.79
C ASP A 88 6.78 -7.84 14.00
N GLY A 89 7.92 -7.71 14.69
CA GLY A 89 9.23 -7.79 14.06
C GLY A 89 9.54 -9.17 13.48
N MET A 90 9.18 -10.24 14.19
CA MET A 90 9.32 -11.61 13.69
C MET A 90 8.42 -11.85 12.48
N GLN A 91 7.17 -11.39 12.55
CA GLN A 91 6.22 -11.46 11.45
C GLN A 91 6.74 -10.74 10.20
N PHE A 92 7.35 -9.57 10.37
CA PHE A 92 7.98 -8.83 9.27
C PHE A 92 9.13 -9.61 8.61
N ILE A 93 10.03 -10.22 9.40
CA ILE A 93 11.10 -11.05 8.85
C ILE A 93 10.51 -12.27 8.13
N LEU A 94 9.51 -12.94 8.71
CA LEU A 94 8.85 -14.11 8.11
C LEU A 94 8.21 -13.76 6.76
N HIS A 95 7.51 -12.63 6.65
CA HIS A 95 6.97 -12.17 5.37
C HIS A 95 8.07 -11.91 4.34
N GLY A 96 9.18 -11.32 4.77
CA GLY A 96 10.36 -11.14 3.93
C GLY A 96 11.00 -12.45 3.43
N LEU A 97 10.61 -13.60 4.00
CA LEU A 97 11.00 -14.96 3.58
C LEU A 97 9.87 -15.71 2.85
N GLY A 98 8.74 -15.04 2.55
CA GLY A 98 7.56 -15.67 1.93
C GLY A 98 6.72 -16.51 2.89
N ILE A 99 6.92 -16.37 4.20
CA ILE A 99 6.17 -17.11 5.23
C ILE A 99 5.10 -16.22 5.81
N VAL A 100 3.85 -16.67 5.79
CA VAL A 100 2.68 -15.96 6.30
C VAL A 100 2.17 -16.69 7.55
N PRO A 101 2.62 -16.28 8.75
CA PRO A 101 2.11 -16.83 10.00
C PRO A 101 0.69 -16.32 10.27
N SER A 102 -0.10 -17.13 10.98
CA SER A 102 -1.32 -16.66 11.64
C SER A 102 -0.98 -15.97 12.97
N TYR A 103 -1.75 -14.94 13.31
CA TYR A 103 -1.60 -14.17 14.54
C TYR A 103 -2.81 -14.37 15.45
N LYS A 104 -2.57 -14.62 16.74
CA LYS A 104 -3.63 -14.67 17.77
C LYS A 104 -3.16 -13.99 19.05
N THR A 105 -4.12 -13.43 19.79
CA THR A 105 -3.90 -12.91 21.13
C THR A 105 -4.64 -13.76 22.16
N SER A 106 -4.10 -13.85 23.36
CA SER A 106 -4.76 -14.47 24.51
C SER A 106 -4.36 -13.75 25.78
N GLN A 107 -5.28 -13.59 26.72
CA GLN A 107 -5.02 -12.99 28.02
C GLN A 107 -5.63 -13.86 29.11
N SER A 108 -4.81 -14.29 30.07
CA SER A 108 -5.30 -15.00 31.25
C SER A 108 -5.76 -14.02 32.33
N GLU A 109 -6.61 -14.48 33.24
CA GLU A 109 -7.12 -13.66 34.36
C GLU A 109 -6.01 -13.09 35.26
N LYS A 110 -4.84 -13.75 35.28
CA LYS A 110 -3.67 -13.34 36.07
C LYS A 110 -2.73 -12.39 35.31
N SER A 111 -2.95 -12.16 34.02
CA SER A 111 -2.04 -11.39 33.17
C SER A 111 -2.44 -9.92 33.08
N THR A 112 -1.45 -9.04 33.29
CA THR A 112 -1.61 -7.59 33.14
C THR A 112 -1.55 -7.12 31.69
N ARG A 113 -1.12 -7.97 30.76
CA ARG A 113 -1.03 -7.71 29.32
C ARG A 113 -1.42 -8.93 28.49
N PRO A 114 -1.93 -8.77 27.26
CA PRO A 114 -2.16 -9.89 26.36
C PRO A 114 -0.82 -10.54 25.95
N ALA A 115 -0.85 -11.86 25.79
CA ALA A 115 0.19 -12.60 25.08
C ALA A 115 -0.17 -12.67 23.59
N HIS A 116 0.85 -12.57 22.75
CA HIS A 116 0.78 -12.51 21.30
C HIS A 116 1.46 -13.77 20.75
N PHE A 117 0.82 -14.44 19.80
CA PHE A 117 1.31 -15.71 19.26
C PHE A 117 1.36 -15.68 17.74
N LEU A 118 2.47 -16.15 17.19
CA LEU A 118 2.62 -16.49 15.78
C LEU A 118 2.51 -18.00 15.61
N ARG A 119 1.76 -18.41 14.59
CA ARG A 119 1.59 -19.82 14.24
C ARG A 119 1.78 -20.06 12.75
N VAL A 120 2.69 -20.97 12.39
CA VAL A 120 2.88 -21.47 11.03
C VAL A 120 2.45 -22.93 10.99
N SER A 121 1.56 -23.30 10.06
CA SER A 121 1.01 -24.66 9.98
C SER A 121 0.87 -25.21 8.56
N SER A 122 1.16 -24.41 7.54
CA SER A 122 1.16 -24.88 6.14
C SER A 122 2.36 -25.82 5.92
N SER A 123 2.13 -26.97 5.29
CA SER A 123 3.20 -27.94 4.98
C SER A 123 4.29 -27.30 4.12
N GLU A 124 3.92 -26.46 3.15
CA GLU A 124 4.86 -25.71 2.29
C GLU A 124 5.71 -24.73 3.11
N GLN A 125 5.07 -23.93 3.97
CA GLN A 125 5.78 -22.96 4.80
C GLN A 125 6.68 -23.66 5.84
N ILE A 126 6.22 -24.78 6.43
CA ILE A 126 7.02 -25.60 7.34
C ILE A 126 8.22 -26.20 6.60
N ALA A 127 8.05 -26.68 5.37
CA ALA A 127 9.15 -27.17 4.54
C ALA A 127 10.19 -26.07 4.26
N ALA A 128 9.74 -24.83 3.97
CA ALA A 128 10.61 -23.67 3.75
C ALA A 128 11.35 -23.22 5.03
N LEU A 129 10.78 -23.51 6.20
CA LEU A 129 11.38 -23.20 7.50
C LEU A 129 12.21 -24.35 8.10
N LYS A 130 12.21 -25.55 7.52
CA LYS A 130 12.77 -26.74 8.20
C LYS A 130 14.22 -26.58 8.65
N GLN A 131 15.02 -25.84 7.88
CA GLN A 131 16.43 -25.58 8.20
C GLN A 131 16.62 -24.71 9.46
N LEU A 132 15.57 -24.04 9.94
CA LEU A 132 15.62 -23.29 11.18
C LEU A 132 15.58 -24.20 12.42
N PHE A 133 15.03 -25.42 12.31
CA PHE A 133 14.90 -26.35 13.44
C PHE A 133 16.17 -27.14 13.72
N LEU A 134 16.21 -27.82 14.88
CA LEU A 134 17.31 -28.70 15.26
C LEU A 134 17.34 -29.97 14.40
N PRO A 135 18.50 -30.64 14.23
CA PRO A 135 18.61 -31.84 13.39
C PRO A 135 17.58 -32.94 13.72
N GLU A 136 17.34 -33.20 15.00
CA GLU A 136 16.37 -34.21 15.45
C GLU A 136 14.93 -33.85 15.06
N ASP A 137 14.56 -32.57 15.16
CA ASP A 137 13.26 -32.08 14.73
C ASP A 137 13.12 -32.12 13.20
N ARG A 138 14.20 -31.83 12.46
CA ARG A 138 14.19 -31.84 10.99
C ARG A 138 13.81 -33.21 10.45
N GLU A 139 14.43 -34.27 10.95
CA GLU A 139 14.12 -35.64 10.51
C GLU A 139 12.65 -35.99 10.77
N ARG A 140 12.16 -35.63 11.96
CA ARG A 140 10.76 -35.87 12.33
C ARG A 140 9.78 -35.04 11.49
N ILE A 141 10.13 -33.80 11.15
CA ILE A 141 9.35 -32.94 10.27
C ILE A 141 9.33 -33.50 8.86
N GLU A 142 10.46 -33.94 8.32
CA GLU A 142 10.56 -34.55 6.99
C GLU A 142 9.68 -35.81 6.91
N GLN A 143 9.76 -36.71 7.88
CA GLN A 143 8.89 -37.89 7.95
C GLN A 143 7.38 -37.52 7.96
N ARG A 144 7.01 -36.44 8.66
CA ARG A 144 5.62 -35.96 8.70
C ARG A 144 5.21 -35.31 7.38
N LEU A 145 6.08 -34.52 6.75
CA LEU A 145 5.81 -33.90 5.45
C LEU A 145 5.70 -34.95 4.33
N ASP A 146 6.54 -35.97 4.34
CA ASP A 146 6.54 -37.05 3.34
C ASP A 146 5.29 -37.95 3.42
N SER A 147 4.63 -37.98 4.58
CA SER A 147 3.38 -38.73 4.80
C SER A 147 2.12 -37.94 4.44
N TYR A 148 2.24 -36.74 3.87
CA TYR A 148 1.08 -36.00 3.36
C TYR A 148 0.57 -36.61 2.03
N ASP A 149 -0.43 -37.49 2.11
CA ASP A 149 -1.07 -38.09 0.93
C ASP A 149 -2.02 -37.14 0.16
N ARG A 150 -2.31 -35.94 0.69
CA ARG A 150 -3.29 -35.01 0.10
C ARG A 150 -2.82 -33.55 0.18
N THR A 151 -2.65 -32.94 -0.98
CA THR A 151 -2.55 -31.49 -1.13
C THR A 151 -3.96 -30.90 -1.01
N VAL A 152 -4.28 -30.31 0.13
CA VAL A 152 -5.56 -29.62 0.32
C VAL A 152 -5.49 -28.29 -0.42
N SER A 153 -6.30 -28.12 -1.47
CA SER A 153 -6.43 -26.84 -2.14
C SER A 153 -6.92 -25.78 -1.15
N PRO A 154 -6.37 -24.56 -1.18
CA PRO A 154 -6.82 -23.50 -0.31
C PRO A 154 -8.32 -23.25 -0.47
N THR A 155 -9.02 -23.11 0.66
CA THR A 155 -10.46 -22.83 0.66
C THR A 155 -10.68 -21.33 0.79
N GLY A 156 -11.53 -20.78 -0.09
CA GLY A 156 -11.88 -19.36 -0.04
C GLY A 156 -10.82 -18.41 -0.61
N HIS A 157 -9.77 -18.92 -1.24
CA HIS A 157 -8.85 -18.12 -2.07
C HIS A 157 -8.24 -18.97 -3.19
N THR A 158 -7.80 -18.34 -4.28
CA THR A 158 -6.89 -18.96 -5.25
C THR A 158 -5.47 -18.50 -4.96
N ALA A 159 -4.47 -19.33 -5.26
CA ALA A 159 -3.07 -18.95 -5.18
C ALA A 159 -2.30 -19.60 -6.34
N ASP A 160 -1.45 -18.84 -7.05
CA ASP A 160 -0.76 -19.28 -8.26
C ASP A 160 0.78 -19.16 -8.19
N GLY A 161 1.35 -19.31 -6.99
CA GLY A 161 2.80 -19.30 -6.81
C GLY A 161 3.43 -17.90 -6.85
N GLY A 162 2.61 -16.86 -6.69
CA GLY A 162 3.07 -15.47 -6.53
C GLY A 162 1.94 -14.50 -6.16
N GLN A 163 0.69 -14.86 -6.47
CA GLN A 163 -0.47 -14.06 -6.13
C GLN A 163 -1.51 -14.92 -5.42
N ALA A 164 -2.28 -14.31 -4.53
CA ALA A 164 -3.44 -14.93 -3.90
C ALA A 164 -4.66 -14.03 -4.08
N THR A 165 -5.79 -14.59 -4.49
CA THR A 165 -7.05 -13.83 -4.64
C THR A 165 -8.09 -14.33 -3.65
N VAL A 166 -8.76 -13.42 -2.95
CA VAL A 166 -9.85 -13.71 -2.00
C VAL A 166 -11.13 -12.98 -2.42
N PRO A 167 -12.31 -13.61 -2.33
CA PRO A 167 -13.58 -12.92 -2.57
C PRO A 167 -13.93 -12.04 -1.37
N VAL A 168 -14.22 -10.76 -1.63
CA VAL A 168 -14.76 -9.84 -0.63
C VAL A 168 -16.15 -10.32 -0.21
N ARG A 169 -16.32 -10.68 1.08
CA ARG A 169 -17.60 -11.19 1.60
C ARG A 169 -18.53 -10.11 2.13
N ASN A 170 -17.97 -9.03 2.66
CA ASN A 170 -18.71 -7.91 3.25
C ASN A 170 -17.79 -6.69 3.29
N ILE A 171 -18.37 -5.49 3.11
CA ILE A 171 -17.70 -4.21 3.25
C ILE A 171 -18.42 -3.45 4.36
N LYS A 172 -17.65 -2.98 5.36
CA LYS A 172 -18.17 -2.12 6.43
C LYS A 172 -17.34 -0.84 6.46
N THR A 173 -18.03 0.30 6.48
CA THR A 173 -17.41 1.61 6.69
C THR A 173 -17.43 1.94 8.18
N THR A 174 -16.30 2.39 8.72
CA THR A 174 -16.14 2.85 10.10
C THR A 174 -15.36 4.15 10.09
N GLU A 175 -15.88 5.18 10.78
CA GLU A 175 -15.18 6.43 11.01
C GLU A 175 -14.41 6.35 12.32
N GLU A 176 -13.10 6.17 12.24
CA GLU A 176 -12.23 6.08 13.42
C GLU A 176 -10.95 6.90 13.19
N PRO A 177 -10.44 7.61 14.21
CA PRO A 177 -9.17 8.29 14.12
C PRO A 177 -8.03 7.25 14.09
N VAL A 178 -7.43 7.04 12.91
CA VAL A 178 -6.32 6.12 12.71
C VAL A 178 -5.08 6.84 12.20
N ASN A 179 -3.91 6.40 12.66
CA ASN A 179 -2.63 6.84 12.11
C ASN A 179 -2.45 6.20 10.72
N VAL A 180 -2.20 7.04 9.71
CA VAL A 180 -1.93 6.57 8.35
C VAL A 180 -0.47 6.87 8.02
N TYR A 181 0.26 5.86 7.57
CA TYR A 181 1.67 5.97 7.19
C TYR A 181 1.80 6.04 5.66
N SER A 182 2.67 6.95 5.18
CA SER A 182 3.02 7.03 3.76
C SER A 182 4.09 5.99 3.44
N LEU A 183 3.79 5.07 2.53
CA LEU A 183 4.72 4.03 2.07
C LEU A 183 4.96 4.21 0.57
N GLU A 184 6.13 4.73 0.22
CA GLU A 184 6.59 4.79 -1.17
C GLU A 184 7.55 3.62 -1.43
N VAL A 185 7.27 2.82 -2.45
CA VAL A 185 8.15 1.72 -2.89
C VAL A 185 8.59 2.01 -4.30
N LYS A 186 9.89 1.81 -4.56
CA LYS A 186 10.47 2.00 -5.88
C LYS A 186 9.98 0.90 -6.85
N ASP A 187 9.81 1.29 -8.10
CA ASP A 187 9.61 0.43 -9.28
C ASP A 187 8.23 -0.23 -9.46
N ASN A 188 7.71 -1.01 -8.49
CA ASN A 188 6.70 -2.06 -8.85
C ASN A 188 5.29 -1.90 -8.23
N HIS A 189 5.03 -0.89 -7.41
CA HIS A 189 3.73 -0.71 -6.71
C HIS A 189 3.19 -1.96 -5.99
N THR A 190 4.06 -2.93 -5.66
CA THR A 190 3.67 -4.17 -4.99
C THR A 190 3.82 -3.96 -3.49
N PHE A 191 2.70 -4.04 -2.77
CA PHE A 191 2.67 -3.92 -1.32
C PHE A 191 2.40 -5.30 -0.70
N VAL A 192 3.21 -5.69 0.28
CA VAL A 192 2.86 -6.81 1.18
C VAL A 192 2.27 -6.17 2.42
N THR A 193 0.96 -6.28 2.58
CA THR A 193 0.25 -5.72 3.74
C THR A 193 -0.16 -6.86 4.67
N THR A 194 0.24 -6.78 5.93
CA THR A 194 -0.36 -7.58 7.01
C THR A 194 -0.97 -6.65 8.05
N ASP A 195 -1.99 -7.14 8.75
CA ASP A 195 -2.69 -6.41 9.81
C ASP A 195 -3.33 -5.10 9.35
N GLY A 196 -4.03 -5.12 8.21
CA GLY A 196 -5.00 -4.08 7.86
C GLY A 196 -4.41 -2.76 7.36
N LEU A 197 -3.18 -2.77 6.85
CA LEU A 197 -2.57 -1.57 6.26
C LEU A 197 -3.19 -1.28 4.89
N VAL A 198 -4.06 -0.27 4.83
CA VAL A 198 -4.70 0.24 3.60
C VAL A 198 -3.78 1.27 2.95
N VAL A 199 -3.32 0.99 1.74
CA VAL A 199 -2.51 1.92 0.95
C VAL A 199 -3.45 2.74 0.07
N HIS A 200 -3.40 4.07 0.19
CA HIS A 200 -4.27 4.99 -0.56
C HIS A 200 -3.49 6.24 -0.99
N ASN A 201 -4.03 6.95 -1.97
CA ASN A 201 -3.39 8.00 -2.75
C ASN A 201 -2.92 9.19 -1.88
N CYS A 202 -1.61 9.46 -1.92
CA CYS A 202 -0.90 10.12 -0.83
C CYS A 202 -0.66 11.64 -0.98
N PHE A 203 -0.61 12.23 -2.18
CA PHE A 203 0.02 13.56 -2.26
C PHE A 203 -0.73 14.73 -1.59
N PRO A 204 -2.02 15.01 -1.87
CA PRO A 204 -2.71 16.13 -1.21
C PRO A 204 -2.86 15.91 0.31
N LYS A 205 -3.14 14.67 0.71
CA LYS A 205 -3.28 14.25 2.11
C LYS A 205 -1.96 14.40 2.88
N ASP A 206 -0.87 13.87 2.33
CA ASP A 206 0.42 13.81 3.04
C ASP A 206 1.05 15.18 3.12
N THR A 207 0.96 15.98 2.05
CA THR A 207 1.41 17.38 2.11
C THR A 207 0.62 18.19 3.14
N ALA A 208 -0.70 18.00 3.24
CA ALA A 208 -1.51 18.62 4.29
C ALA A 208 -1.11 18.13 5.69
N ALA A 209 -0.88 16.83 5.88
CA ALA A 209 -0.48 16.26 7.16
C ALA A 209 0.91 16.76 7.61
N ILE A 210 1.89 16.80 6.70
CA ILE A 210 3.23 17.33 6.99
C ILE A 210 3.15 18.82 7.34
N ARG A 211 2.35 19.61 6.60
CA ARG A 211 2.16 21.03 6.89
C ARG A 211 1.53 21.25 8.27
N ALA A 212 0.55 20.43 8.64
CA ALA A 212 -0.08 20.49 9.96
C ALA A 212 0.91 20.11 11.07
N ALA A 213 1.63 18.99 10.92
CA ALA A 213 2.62 18.54 11.90
C ALA A 213 3.77 19.54 12.07
N ALA A 214 4.23 20.17 10.98
CA ALA A 214 5.21 21.25 11.03
C ALA A 214 4.74 22.41 11.93
N ARG A 215 3.50 22.88 11.72
CA ARG A 215 2.91 23.98 12.50
C ARG A 215 2.70 23.62 13.96
N GLU A 216 2.35 22.37 14.26
CA GLU A 216 2.27 21.89 15.66
C GLU A 216 3.61 21.96 16.39
N GLN A 217 4.73 21.82 15.67
CA GLN A 217 6.08 22.00 16.21
C GLN A 217 6.57 23.47 16.16
N GLY A 218 5.70 24.42 15.80
CA GLY A 218 6.03 25.84 15.68
C GLY A 218 6.87 26.21 14.45
N TYR A 219 6.92 25.34 13.44
CA TYR A 219 7.62 25.58 12.18
C TYR A 219 6.63 25.94 11.06
N GLU A 220 6.94 26.97 10.28
CA GLU A 220 6.14 27.35 9.11
C GLU A 220 6.73 26.72 7.81
N PRO A 221 6.03 25.80 7.15
CA PRO A 221 6.54 25.03 6.02
C PRO A 221 6.32 25.76 4.67
N SER A 222 6.88 26.96 4.54
CA SER A 222 6.62 27.88 3.40
C SER A 222 6.80 27.28 2.00
N MET A 223 7.75 26.37 1.81
CA MET A 223 7.94 25.67 0.53
C MET A 223 6.80 24.71 0.20
N LEU A 224 6.27 23.99 1.18
CA LEU A 224 5.13 23.10 0.99
C LEU A 224 3.85 23.91 0.76
N ASP A 225 3.68 25.02 1.48
CA ASP A 225 2.57 25.94 1.24
C ASP A 225 2.59 26.47 -0.21
N ALA A 226 3.75 26.96 -0.67
CA ALA A 226 3.89 27.45 -2.03
C ALA A 226 3.65 26.35 -3.08
N ALA A 227 4.16 25.14 -2.85
CA ALA A 227 3.93 24.01 -3.75
C ALA A 227 2.45 23.65 -3.86
N THR A 228 1.75 23.54 -2.72
CA THR A 228 0.29 23.29 -2.70
C THR A 228 -0.48 24.44 -3.36
N GLU A 229 -0.14 25.69 -3.06
CA GLU A 229 -0.82 26.86 -3.64
C GLU A 229 -0.65 26.95 -5.17
N ILE A 230 0.57 26.69 -5.68
CA ILE A 230 0.83 26.63 -7.12
C ILE A 230 -0.01 25.51 -7.74
N ASN A 231 0.02 24.33 -7.13
CA ASN A 231 -0.73 23.16 -7.57
C ASN A 231 -2.24 23.46 -7.61
N ASP A 232 -2.82 24.09 -6.59
CA ASP A 232 -4.25 24.38 -6.51
C ASP A 232 -4.72 25.40 -7.55
N ARG A 233 -3.81 26.27 -8.04
CA ARG A 233 -4.10 27.25 -9.10
C ARG A 233 -4.09 26.67 -10.51
N GLN A 234 -3.55 25.46 -10.69
CA GLN A 234 -3.37 24.87 -12.02
C GLN A 234 -4.68 24.73 -12.82
N PRO A 235 -5.81 24.24 -12.25
CA PRO A 235 -7.14 24.29 -12.90
C PRO A 235 -7.51 25.65 -13.48
N ASN A 236 -7.32 26.72 -12.69
CA ASN A 236 -7.61 28.07 -13.14
C ASN A 236 -6.65 28.54 -14.25
N ARG A 237 -5.39 28.11 -14.22
CA ARG A 237 -4.43 28.42 -15.28
C ARG A 237 -4.82 27.75 -16.61
N LEU A 238 -5.27 26.50 -16.57
CA LEU A 238 -5.77 25.77 -17.74
C LEU A 238 -7.01 26.46 -18.33
N LEU A 239 -7.98 26.85 -17.49
CA LEU A 239 -9.14 27.62 -17.93
C LEU A 239 -8.76 29.00 -18.49
N SER A 240 -7.77 29.68 -17.89
CA SER A 240 -7.29 30.97 -18.41
C SER A 240 -6.60 30.85 -19.79
N LEU A 241 -5.95 29.71 -20.06
CA LEU A 241 -5.40 29.43 -21.39
C LEU A 241 -6.52 29.21 -22.40
N LEU A 242 -7.54 28.44 -22.03
CA LEU A 242 -8.74 28.26 -22.85
C LEU A 242 -9.39 29.61 -23.19
N ASP A 243 -9.65 30.44 -22.17
CA ASP A 243 -10.30 31.76 -22.30
C ASP A 243 -9.49 32.72 -23.20
N SER A 244 -8.19 32.48 -23.42
CA SER A 244 -7.35 33.29 -24.31
C SER A 244 -7.50 32.96 -25.80
N HIS A 245 -8.12 31.82 -26.12
CA HIS A 245 -8.27 31.31 -27.48
C HIS A 245 -9.71 31.28 -27.97
N VAL A 246 -10.68 31.07 -27.07
CA VAL A 246 -12.10 30.93 -27.43
C VAL A 246 -12.99 31.54 -26.33
N ASP A 247 -14.05 32.24 -26.73
CA ASP A 247 -15.14 32.59 -25.82
C ASP A 247 -16.02 31.35 -25.66
N ILE A 248 -16.07 30.79 -24.45
CA ILE A 248 -16.69 29.49 -24.21
C ILE A 248 -18.16 29.58 -23.80
N THR A 249 -18.73 30.79 -23.76
CA THR A 249 -20.13 30.99 -23.38
C THR A 249 -21.04 30.29 -24.38
N ASP A 250 -21.90 29.39 -23.91
CA ASP A 250 -22.79 28.56 -24.72
C ASP A 250 -22.08 27.61 -25.72
N GLU A 251 -20.75 27.49 -25.64
CA GLU A 251 -19.96 26.60 -26.51
C GLU A 251 -19.80 25.19 -25.93
N ARG A 252 -19.65 24.20 -26.81
CA ARG A 252 -19.39 22.80 -26.42
C ARG A 252 -17.91 22.61 -26.09
N ILE A 253 -17.59 22.24 -24.86
CA ILE A 253 -16.20 22.04 -24.40
C ILE A 253 -15.98 20.60 -23.96
N ALA A 254 -15.00 19.94 -24.56
CA ALA A 254 -14.63 18.57 -24.22
C ALA A 254 -13.68 18.52 -23.03
N VAL A 255 -13.96 17.66 -22.04
CA VAL A 255 -13.08 17.35 -20.92
C VAL A 255 -12.67 15.89 -21.01
N LEU A 256 -11.39 15.65 -21.30
CA LEU A 256 -10.82 14.33 -21.52
C LEU A 256 -10.04 13.88 -20.29
N GLY A 257 -10.52 12.83 -19.63
CA GLY A 257 -9.99 12.32 -18.37
C GLY A 257 -10.67 12.94 -17.15
N LEU A 258 -11.21 12.09 -16.27
CA LEU A 258 -12.00 12.47 -15.11
C LEU A 258 -11.46 11.92 -13.79
N SER A 259 -10.76 10.78 -13.82
CA SER A 259 -10.03 10.26 -12.66
C SER A 259 -8.83 11.14 -12.32
N PHE A 260 -8.28 11.00 -11.11
CA PHE A 260 -7.08 11.77 -10.73
C PHE A 260 -5.80 11.32 -11.45
N LYS A 261 -5.78 10.08 -11.97
CA LYS A 261 -4.70 9.47 -12.76
C LYS A 261 -5.22 8.29 -13.61
N PRO A 262 -4.49 7.82 -14.62
CA PRO A 262 -4.85 6.60 -15.35
C PRO A 262 -4.89 5.35 -14.47
N GLY A 263 -5.68 4.36 -14.89
CA GLY A 263 -5.83 3.06 -14.25
C GLY A 263 -6.77 2.99 -13.04
N THR A 264 -7.60 4.02 -12.79
CA THR A 264 -8.53 4.04 -11.65
C THR A 264 -9.76 4.90 -11.94
N ASP A 265 -10.89 4.55 -11.33
CA ASP A 265 -12.15 5.29 -11.33
C ASP A 265 -12.23 6.35 -10.22
N ASP A 266 -11.16 6.50 -9.42
CA ASP A 266 -11.15 7.39 -8.27
C ASP A 266 -11.11 8.87 -8.69
N ILE A 267 -12.17 9.59 -8.35
CA ILE A 267 -12.31 11.02 -8.61
C ILE A 267 -11.94 11.90 -7.40
N ARG A 268 -11.54 11.31 -6.26
CA ARG A 268 -11.17 12.07 -5.07
C ARG A 268 -9.91 12.89 -5.36
N ASN A 269 -10.03 14.21 -5.21
CA ASN A 269 -8.99 15.18 -5.57
C ASN A 269 -8.64 15.19 -7.07
N SER A 270 -9.51 14.68 -7.94
CA SER A 270 -9.33 14.82 -9.39
C SER A 270 -9.33 16.29 -9.78
N ARG A 271 -8.43 16.65 -10.71
CA ARG A 271 -8.38 18.01 -11.28
C ARG A 271 -9.52 18.28 -12.27
N ALA A 272 -10.21 17.25 -12.74
CA ALA A 272 -11.37 17.42 -13.61
C ALA A 272 -12.52 18.11 -12.87
N VAL A 273 -12.64 17.91 -11.56
CA VAL A 273 -13.67 18.54 -10.72
C VAL A 273 -13.61 20.07 -10.79
N PRO A 274 -12.52 20.75 -10.38
CA PRO A 274 -12.45 22.21 -10.46
C PRO A 274 -12.45 22.74 -11.90
N VAL A 275 -12.04 21.94 -12.89
CA VAL A 275 -12.17 22.31 -14.31
C VAL A 275 -13.63 22.36 -14.74
N ILE A 276 -14.40 21.32 -14.45
CA ILE A 276 -15.83 21.24 -14.78
C ILE A 276 -16.61 22.33 -14.02
N GLU A 277 -16.32 22.55 -12.74
CA GLU A 277 -16.89 23.64 -11.96
C GLU A 277 -16.64 25.00 -12.63
N GLY A 278 -15.39 25.28 -13.03
CA GLY A 278 -15.04 26.53 -13.70
C GLY A 278 -15.64 26.69 -15.11
N LEU A 279 -15.85 25.59 -15.85
CA LEU A 279 -16.57 25.62 -17.13
C LEU A 279 -18.06 25.94 -16.94
N ASN A 280 -18.70 25.32 -15.95
CA ASN A 280 -20.10 25.57 -15.62
C ASN A 280 -20.32 27.03 -15.18
N GLU A 281 -19.40 27.60 -14.37
CA GLU A 281 -19.43 29.01 -13.98
C GLU A 281 -19.36 29.98 -15.17
N ARG A 282 -18.79 29.54 -16.29
CA ARG A 282 -18.67 30.29 -17.55
C ARG A 282 -19.79 29.98 -18.54
N ASN A 283 -20.81 29.22 -18.14
CA ASN A 283 -21.93 28.77 -18.99
C ASN A 283 -21.48 28.00 -20.24
N ALA A 284 -20.42 27.20 -20.15
CA ALA A 284 -20.04 26.28 -21.21
C ALA A 284 -20.90 25.01 -21.18
N THR A 285 -21.17 24.42 -22.35
CA THR A 285 -21.78 23.08 -22.45
C THR A 285 -20.70 22.02 -22.35
N VAL A 286 -20.56 21.41 -21.17
CA VAL A 286 -19.49 20.42 -20.92
C VAL A 286 -19.88 19.04 -21.47
N VAL A 287 -18.98 18.46 -22.26
CA VAL A 287 -18.99 17.02 -22.58
C VAL A 287 -17.73 16.36 -22.03
N ALA A 288 -17.90 15.32 -21.25
CA ALA A 288 -16.84 14.65 -20.53
C ALA A 288 -16.63 13.21 -21.03
N TYR A 289 -15.38 12.74 -21.00
CA TYR A 289 -15.04 11.34 -21.27
C TYR A 289 -13.98 10.85 -20.28
N ASP A 290 -14.21 9.68 -19.69
CA ASP A 290 -13.19 8.87 -19.02
C ASP A 290 -13.53 7.38 -19.15
N PRO A 291 -12.55 6.50 -19.43
CA PRO A 291 -12.80 5.09 -19.67
C PRO A 291 -13.38 4.34 -18.46
N VAL A 292 -13.16 4.83 -17.23
CA VAL A 292 -13.57 4.11 -16.00
C VAL A 292 -14.24 4.98 -14.95
N ALA A 293 -13.98 6.29 -14.93
CA ALA A 293 -14.47 7.21 -13.88
C ALA A 293 -15.78 7.94 -14.23
N THR A 294 -16.36 7.66 -15.39
CA THR A 294 -17.58 8.35 -15.88
C THR A 294 -18.74 8.24 -14.89
N GLU A 295 -19.03 7.06 -14.34
CA GLU A 295 -20.16 6.87 -13.43
C GLU A 295 -19.96 7.63 -12.10
N ASN A 296 -18.77 7.50 -11.50
CA ASN A 296 -18.43 8.24 -10.28
C ASN A 296 -18.50 9.76 -10.49
N MET A 297 -18.06 10.25 -11.66
CA MET A 297 -18.16 11.67 -11.99
C MET A 297 -19.61 12.10 -12.22
N ARG A 298 -20.44 11.27 -12.84
CA ARG A 298 -21.86 11.53 -13.10
C ARG A 298 -22.66 11.68 -11.83
N GLU A 299 -22.32 10.93 -10.78
CA GLU A 299 -22.92 11.13 -9.44
C GLU A 299 -22.67 12.55 -8.90
N ARG A 300 -21.54 13.16 -9.25
CA ARG A 300 -21.17 14.52 -8.81
C ARG A 300 -21.69 15.61 -9.75
N PHE A 301 -21.66 15.40 -11.06
CA PHE A 301 -22.09 16.36 -12.08
C PHE A 301 -23.15 15.72 -13.00
N PRO A 302 -24.40 15.54 -12.53
CA PRO A 302 -25.43 14.86 -13.30
C PRO A 302 -25.90 15.64 -14.54
N ASP A 303 -25.65 16.95 -14.57
CA ASP A 303 -26.20 17.87 -15.58
C ASP A 303 -25.26 18.10 -16.78
N ILE A 304 -24.09 17.45 -16.84
CA ILE A 304 -23.18 17.51 -17.99
C ILE A 304 -23.36 16.30 -18.91
N GLU A 305 -22.90 16.44 -20.15
CA GLU A 305 -22.89 15.32 -21.09
C GLU A 305 -21.69 14.41 -20.83
N TYR A 306 -21.89 13.11 -20.99
CA TYR A 306 -20.81 12.11 -20.92
C TYR A 306 -20.81 11.31 -22.21
N ALA A 307 -19.70 11.34 -22.92
CA ALA A 307 -19.52 10.63 -24.18
C ALA A 307 -19.02 9.20 -23.94
N ASP A 308 -19.34 8.29 -24.87
CA ASP A 308 -18.90 6.89 -24.81
C ASP A 308 -17.47 6.68 -25.37
N SER A 309 -16.88 7.71 -25.97
CA SER A 309 -15.53 7.68 -26.54
C SER A 309 -14.90 9.08 -26.57
N PRO A 310 -13.57 9.20 -26.60
CA PRO A 310 -12.93 10.51 -26.70
C PRO A 310 -13.28 11.22 -28.01
N ALA A 311 -13.39 10.47 -29.12
CA ALA A 311 -13.81 11.02 -30.40
C ALA A 311 -15.23 11.62 -30.35
N ALA A 312 -16.17 10.97 -29.66
CA ALA A 312 -17.52 11.49 -29.48
C ALA A 312 -17.57 12.74 -28.58
N ALA A 313 -16.66 12.85 -27.60
CA ALA A 313 -16.51 14.09 -26.82
C ALA A 313 -15.98 15.24 -27.69
N LEU A 314 -15.08 14.96 -28.62
CA LEU A 314 -14.45 15.96 -29.50
C LEU A 314 -15.37 16.45 -30.63
N ASP A 315 -16.35 15.65 -31.05
CA ASP A 315 -17.25 16.01 -32.15
C ASP A 315 -17.94 17.36 -31.91
N ASN A 316 -17.73 18.30 -32.85
CA ASN A 316 -18.22 19.69 -32.80
C ASN A 316 -17.85 20.47 -31.53
N ALA A 317 -16.85 20.04 -30.75
CA ALA A 317 -16.37 20.81 -29.61
C ALA A 317 -15.59 22.05 -30.08
N ALA A 318 -15.76 23.18 -29.39
CA ALA A 318 -15.01 24.41 -29.64
C ALA A 318 -13.62 24.39 -28.98
N ALA A 319 -13.41 23.53 -27.98
CA ALA A 319 -12.12 23.24 -27.39
C ALA A 319 -12.12 21.90 -26.65
N ALA A 320 -10.92 21.38 -26.39
CA ALA A 320 -10.68 20.18 -25.62
C ALA A 320 -9.67 20.43 -24.50
N LEU A 321 -10.00 19.97 -23.31
CA LEU A 321 -9.18 20.04 -22.11
C LEU A 321 -8.71 18.64 -21.75
N VAL A 322 -7.40 18.39 -21.82
CA VAL A 322 -6.83 17.10 -21.41
C VAL A 322 -6.41 17.18 -19.95
N VAL A 323 -7.10 16.42 -19.11
CA VAL A 323 -6.96 16.46 -17.65
C VAL A 323 -6.31 15.21 -17.10
N THR A 324 -6.46 14.06 -17.78
CA THR A 324 -5.81 12.80 -17.41
C THR A 324 -5.28 12.08 -18.65
N ASP A 325 -4.05 11.59 -18.57
CA ASP A 325 -3.23 11.02 -19.65
C ASP A 325 -3.52 9.53 -19.89
N TRP A 326 -4.79 9.20 -20.13
CA TRP A 326 -5.17 7.82 -20.48
C TRP A 326 -4.58 7.41 -21.84
N PRO A 327 -4.24 6.13 -22.05
CA PRO A 327 -3.79 5.64 -23.35
C PRO A 327 -4.74 5.98 -24.50
N GLU A 328 -6.07 5.88 -24.29
CA GLU A 328 -7.06 6.25 -25.33
C GLU A 328 -7.07 7.75 -25.66
N ILE A 329 -6.56 8.61 -24.76
CA ILE A 329 -6.47 10.06 -24.95
C ILE A 329 -5.11 10.42 -25.56
N THR A 330 -4.01 9.84 -25.07
CA THR A 330 -2.65 10.09 -25.60
C THR A 330 -2.49 9.67 -27.07
N GLY A 331 -3.31 8.73 -27.53
CA GLY A 331 -3.30 8.25 -28.91
C GLY A 331 -4.10 9.11 -29.89
N LEU A 332 -4.79 10.15 -29.42
CA LEU A 332 -5.61 11.01 -30.28
C LEU A 332 -4.73 11.86 -31.21
N ASP A 333 -5.14 11.95 -32.47
CA ASP A 333 -4.50 12.80 -33.46
C ASP A 333 -5.55 13.38 -34.42
N SER A 334 -5.92 12.65 -35.47
CA SER A 334 -6.90 13.11 -36.47
C SER A 334 -8.30 13.37 -35.90
N GLU A 335 -8.61 12.80 -34.73
CA GLU A 335 -9.88 12.99 -34.02
C GLU A 335 -10.12 14.45 -33.66
N PHE A 336 -9.07 15.25 -33.42
CA PHE A 336 -9.20 16.69 -33.18
C PHE A 336 -9.70 17.46 -34.41
N ASP A 337 -9.64 16.90 -35.62
CA ASP A 337 -10.14 17.56 -36.84
C ASP A 337 -11.68 17.57 -36.91
N ALA A 338 -12.37 16.79 -36.05
CA ALA A 338 -13.83 16.80 -35.92
C ALA A 338 -14.37 17.93 -35.02
N MET A 339 -13.47 18.66 -34.36
CA MET A 339 -13.82 19.80 -33.52
C MET A 339 -14.30 20.98 -34.37
N ALA A 340 -15.22 21.78 -33.84
CA ALA A 340 -15.66 23.02 -34.48
C ALA A 340 -14.52 24.04 -34.54
N THR A 341 -13.74 24.13 -33.45
CA THR A 341 -12.47 24.84 -33.41
C THR A 341 -11.44 23.97 -32.70
N PRO A 342 -10.32 23.60 -33.34
CA PRO A 342 -9.38 22.64 -32.77
C PRO A 342 -8.42 23.28 -31.75
N VAL A 343 -8.96 23.85 -30.67
CA VAL A 343 -8.19 24.36 -29.51
C VAL A 343 -8.02 23.25 -28.49
N VAL A 344 -6.78 22.84 -28.23
CA VAL A 344 -6.43 21.80 -27.25
C VAL A 344 -5.59 22.43 -26.15
N VAL A 345 -6.10 22.42 -24.92
CA VAL A 345 -5.34 22.80 -23.73
C VAL A 345 -5.05 21.54 -22.92
N ASP A 346 -3.77 21.19 -22.85
CA ASP A 346 -3.31 19.92 -22.33
C ASP A 346 -2.59 20.10 -20.99
N GLY A 347 -3.24 19.68 -19.91
CA GLY A 347 -2.71 19.72 -18.54
C GLY A 347 -1.69 18.62 -18.23
N ARG A 348 -1.44 17.68 -19.17
CA ARG A 348 -0.59 16.51 -18.98
C ARG A 348 0.55 16.39 -19.98
N HIS A 349 0.58 17.23 -21.02
CA HIS A 349 1.47 17.04 -22.17
C HIS A 349 1.32 15.64 -22.79
N ALA A 350 0.07 15.17 -22.85
CA ALA A 350 -0.31 13.87 -23.38
C ALA A 350 -0.43 13.85 -24.91
N ILE A 351 -0.68 15.00 -25.55
CA ILE A 351 -1.00 15.10 -26.97
C ILE A 351 0.22 15.57 -27.77
N ASN A 352 0.42 14.94 -28.95
CA ASN A 352 1.45 15.36 -29.88
C ASN A 352 1.04 16.66 -30.59
N ARG A 353 1.88 17.69 -30.47
CA ARG A 353 1.68 18.94 -31.20
C ARG A 353 1.81 18.71 -32.71
N ARG A 354 0.82 19.18 -33.46
CA ARG A 354 0.84 19.18 -34.93
C ARG A 354 0.21 20.43 -35.53
N ASP A 355 0.38 20.58 -36.83
CA ASP A 355 -0.34 21.58 -37.61
C ASP A 355 -1.84 21.24 -37.69
N GLY A 356 -2.68 22.27 -37.71
CA GLY A 356 -4.14 22.13 -37.77
C GLY A 356 -4.83 22.20 -36.40
N ILE A 357 -4.09 22.19 -35.30
CA ILE A 357 -4.63 22.43 -33.95
C ILE A 357 -3.92 23.62 -33.28
N VAL A 358 -4.65 24.39 -32.49
CA VAL A 358 -4.08 25.34 -31.54
C VAL A 358 -3.78 24.57 -30.26
N TYR A 359 -2.50 24.42 -29.92
CA TYR A 359 -2.08 23.62 -28.77
C TYR A 359 -1.43 24.49 -27.69
N GLU A 360 -1.94 24.38 -26.46
CA GLU A 360 -1.34 24.94 -25.24
C GLU A 360 -1.07 23.82 -24.25
N GLY A 361 0.18 23.72 -23.79
CA GLY A 361 0.56 22.73 -22.77
C GLY A 361 0.86 23.39 -21.43
N LEU A 362 0.35 22.82 -20.35
CA LEU A 362 0.79 23.09 -18.99
C LEU A 362 0.94 21.78 -18.22
N THR A 363 1.85 21.74 -17.25
CA THR A 363 2.04 20.56 -16.40
C THR A 363 1.41 20.80 -15.03
N TRP A 364 0.61 19.85 -14.55
CA TRP A 364 0.07 19.84 -13.20
C TRP A 364 0.03 18.50 -12.48
#